data_AF-A0A699IAK3-F1
#
_entry.id   AF-A0A699IAK3-F1
#
_cell.length_a   1.000
_cell.length_b   1.000
_cell.length_c   1.000
_cell.angle_alpha   90.00
_cell.angle_beta   90.00
_cell.angle_gamma   90.00
#
_symmetry.space_group_name_H-M   'P 1'
#
loop_
_entity.id
_entity.type
_entity.pdbx_description
1 polymer ?
#
loop_
_entity_poly.entity_id
_entity_poly.type
_entity_poly.pdbx_seq_one_letter_code
_entity_poly.pdbx_strand_id
1 'polypeptide(L)'
;YVFILNGGTVDWKSSKQSTTAMSATEAKYIAALKATMETVWIRKFISGLDIVPTINEPIRMFCDNSATLYFANEPRVQRGARHYHRRYHYVRGSIALAEIRFLKLHTDENLADPFMKALPKAYLIC
;
A
#
# COMPACT_ATOMS: atom_id res chain seq x y z
N TYR A 1 -1.41 -0.76 6.83
CA TYR A 1 -0.22 -0.04 6.33
C TYR A 1 0.26 0.88 7.43
N VAL A 2 1.52 1.31 7.35
CA VAL A 2 2.14 2.26 8.27
C VAL A 2 2.89 3.28 7.41
N PHE A 3 2.68 4.57 7.68
CA PHE A 3 3.38 5.69 7.07
C PHE A 3 4.42 6.22 8.06
N ILE A 4 5.65 6.37 7.58
CA ILE A 4 6.77 6.85 8.35
C ILE A 4 7.28 8.14 7.73
N LEU A 5 7.44 9.17 8.54
CA LEU A 5 8.03 10.46 8.17
C LEU A 5 9.17 10.77 9.15
N ASN A 6 10.37 11.00 8.62
CA ASN A 6 11.58 11.27 9.41
C ASN A 6 11.85 10.25 10.54
N GLY A 7 11.60 8.96 10.28
CA GLY A 7 11.78 7.88 11.25
C GLY A 7 10.63 7.69 12.25
N GLY A 8 9.66 8.61 12.30
CA GLY A 8 8.47 8.49 13.15
C GLY A 8 7.24 8.01 12.39
N THR A 9 6.41 7.19 13.04
CA THR A 9 5.10 6.80 12.51
C THR A 9 4.12 7.97 12.56
N VAL A 10 3.53 8.34 11.42
CA VAL A 10 2.62 9.50 11.31
C VAL A 10 1.18 9.13 10.97
N ASP A 11 0.98 8.00 10.29
CA ASP A 11 -0.34 7.45 10.01
C ASP A 11 -0.25 5.92 9.89
N TRP A 12 -1.27 5.22 10.32
CA TRP A 12 -1.36 3.78 10.16
C TRP A 12 -2.81 3.33 10.15
N LYS A 13 -3.03 2.20 9.48
CA LYS A 13 -4.34 1.56 9.44
C LYS A 13 -4.21 0.06 9.47
N SER A 14 -4.82 -0.54 10.49
CA SER A 14 -5.15 -1.96 10.53
C SER A 14 -6.66 -2.09 10.54
N SER A 15 -7.20 -2.83 9.57
CA SER A 15 -8.65 -2.99 9.44
C SER A 15 -8.96 -4.30 8.73
N LYS A 16 -9.95 -5.02 9.24
CA LYS A 16 -10.52 -6.17 8.55
C LYS A 16 -11.08 -5.71 7.20
N GLN A 17 -10.79 -6.45 6.14
CA GLN A 17 -11.28 -6.10 4.82
C GLN A 17 -12.80 -6.24 4.78
N SER A 18 -13.48 -5.18 4.36
CA SER A 18 -14.93 -5.17 4.16
C SER A 18 -15.36 -5.96 2.92
N THR A 19 -14.46 -6.17 1.96
CA THR A 19 -14.67 -7.02 0.81
C THR A 19 -14.10 -8.41 1.07
N THR A 20 -14.85 -9.46 0.77
CA THR A 20 -14.36 -10.83 0.76
C THR A 20 -13.29 -10.97 -0.32
N ALA A 21 -12.04 -11.23 0.09
CA ALA A 21 -10.97 -11.61 -0.83
C ALA A 21 -11.06 -13.11 -1.09
N MET A 22 -10.91 -13.54 -2.34
CA MET A 22 -10.90 -14.96 -2.72
C MET A 22 -9.53 -15.62 -2.53
N SER A 23 -8.49 -14.83 -2.25
CA SER A 23 -7.17 -15.35 -1.90
C SER A 23 -6.42 -14.41 -0.95
N ALA A 24 -5.43 -14.95 -0.23
CA ALA A 24 -4.52 -14.15 0.59
C ALA A 24 -3.77 -13.09 -0.24
N THR A 25 -3.44 -13.42 -1.49
CA THR A 25 -2.78 -12.51 -2.43
C THR A 25 -3.70 -11.34 -2.82
N GLU A 26 -4.97 -11.63 -3.10
CA GLU A 26 -5.97 -10.59 -3.37
C GLU A 26 -6.16 -9.69 -2.14
N ALA A 27 -6.22 -10.27 -0.94
CA ALA A 27 -6.29 -9.52 0.30
C ALA A 27 -5.09 -8.57 0.45
N LYS A 28 -3.87 -9.06 0.25
CA LYS A 28 -2.66 -8.22 0.31
C LYS A 28 -2.66 -7.12 -0.77
N TYR A 29 -3.17 -7.41 -1.97
CA TYR A 29 -3.33 -6.41 -3.02
C TYR A 29 -4.34 -5.32 -2.65
N ILE A 30 -5.46 -5.67 -2.04
CA ILE A 30 -6.46 -4.71 -1.54
C ILE A 30 -5.86 -3.80 -0.46
N ALA A 31 -5.03 -4.36 0.43
CA ALA A 31 -4.32 -3.57 1.43
C ALA A 31 -3.34 -2.59 0.78
N ALA A 32 -2.59 -3.03 -0.23
CA ALA A 32 -1.68 -2.17 -1.00
C ALA A 32 -2.44 -1.05 -1.74
N LEU A 33 -3.59 -1.35 -2.37
CA LEU A 33 -4.44 -0.34 -2.99
C LEU A 33 -4.86 0.75 -1.98
N LYS A 34 -5.35 0.35 -0.80
CA LYS A 34 -5.77 1.31 0.23
C LYS A 34 -4.61 2.20 0.66
N ALA A 35 -3.44 1.61 0.83
CA ALA A 35 -2.23 2.37 1.12
C ALA A 35 -1.89 3.34 -0.02
N THR A 36 -2.00 2.92 -1.29
CA THR A 36 -1.75 3.81 -2.45
C THR A 36 -2.71 5.00 -2.47
N MET A 37 -4.00 4.78 -2.21
CA MET A 37 -4.99 5.86 -2.14
C MET A 37 -4.62 6.88 -1.06
N GLU A 38 -4.26 6.40 0.13
CA GLU A 38 -3.82 7.24 1.24
C GLU A 38 -2.53 8.01 0.89
N THR A 39 -1.54 7.33 0.29
CA THR A 39 -0.28 7.96 -0.15
C THR A 39 -0.52 9.10 -1.14
N VAL A 40 -1.38 8.88 -2.14
CA VAL A 40 -1.73 9.90 -3.15
C VAL A 40 -2.47 11.07 -2.51
N TRP A 41 -3.35 10.79 -1.54
CA TRP A 41 -4.04 11.82 -0.79
C TRP A 41 -3.06 12.66 0.05
N ILE A 42 -2.17 12.02 0.83
CA ILE A 42 -1.13 12.70 1.62
C ILE A 42 -0.24 13.58 0.73
N ARG A 43 0.19 13.06 -0.43
CA ARG A 43 1.00 13.84 -1.39
C ARG A 43 0.28 15.11 -1.82
N LYS A 44 -0.99 15.01 -2.21
CA LYS A 44 -1.81 16.15 -2.64
C LYS A 44 -2.08 17.13 -1.50
N PHE A 45 -2.33 16.60 -0.30
CA PHE A 45 -2.53 17.40 0.90
C PHE A 45 -1.29 18.25 1.21
N ILE A 46 -0.10 17.63 1.24
CA ILE A 46 1.18 18.35 1.48
C ILE A 46 1.43 19.38 0.37
N SER A 47 1.26 19.01 -0.90
CA SER A 47 1.39 19.95 -2.02
C SER A 47 0.42 21.13 -1.94
N GLY A 48 -0.78 20.93 -1.41
CA GLY A 48 -1.79 21.99 -1.25
C GLY A 48 -1.54 22.93 -0.08
N LEU A 49 -0.71 22.56 0.89
CA LEU A 49 -0.37 23.42 2.01
C LEU A 49 0.64 24.52 1.64
N ASP A 50 1.44 24.32 0.60
CA ASP A 50 2.51 25.25 0.14
C ASP A 50 3.58 25.58 1.22
N ILE A 51 3.69 24.73 2.24
CA ILE A 51 4.65 24.88 3.36
C ILE A 51 5.97 24.14 3.04
N VAL A 52 5.92 23.14 2.16
CA VAL A 52 7.05 22.26 1.81
C VAL A 52 7.23 22.30 0.29
N PRO A 53 8.48 22.31 -0.23
CA PRO A 53 8.70 22.23 -1.67
C PRO A 53 7.95 21.06 -2.29
N THR A 54 7.44 21.25 -3.50
CA THR A 54 6.70 20.24 -4.26
C THR A 54 7.43 18.89 -4.22
N ILE A 55 6.70 17.85 -3.81
CA ILE A 55 7.19 16.47 -3.83
C ILE A 55 7.38 16.09 -5.30
N ASN A 56 8.62 16.13 -5.78
CA ASN A 56 8.97 15.82 -7.17
C ASN A 56 9.24 14.32 -7.37
N GLU A 57 9.71 13.63 -6.34
CA GLU A 57 10.00 12.20 -6.40
C GLU A 57 8.77 11.34 -6.03
N PRO A 58 8.62 10.13 -6.62
CA PRO A 58 7.59 9.19 -6.20
C PRO A 58 7.74 8.79 -4.73
N ILE A 59 6.63 8.70 -4.01
CA ILE A 59 6.65 8.20 -2.63
C ILE A 59 6.95 6.69 -2.65
N ARG A 60 7.96 6.28 -1.89
CA ARG A 60 8.37 4.88 -1.76
C ARG A 60 7.34 4.11 -0.93
N MET A 61 6.75 3.09 -1.52
CA MET A 61 5.85 2.14 -0.86
C MET A 61 6.53 0.79 -0.76
N PHE A 62 6.68 0.26 0.44
CA PHE A 62 7.33 -1.02 0.69
C PHE A 62 6.30 -2.14 0.82
N CYS A 63 6.55 -3.27 0.15
CA CYS A 63 5.67 -4.44 0.20
C CYS A 63 6.48 -5.73 0.26
N ASP A 64 6.12 -6.62 1.19
CA ASP A 64 6.75 -7.93 1.36
C ASP A 64 6.24 -8.98 0.35
N ASN A 65 5.07 -8.74 -0.25
CA ASN A 65 4.42 -9.70 -1.12
C ASN A 65 4.87 -9.54 -2.57
N SER A 66 5.71 -10.48 -2.99
CA SER A 66 6.21 -10.55 -4.37
C SER A 66 5.08 -10.68 -5.40
N ALA A 67 3.95 -11.33 -5.07
CA ALA A 67 2.81 -11.40 -5.98
C ALA A 67 2.09 -10.04 -6.10
N THR A 68 1.94 -9.30 -5.00
CA THR A 68 1.38 -7.94 -5.03
C THR A 68 2.26 -7.00 -5.87
N LEU A 69 3.58 -7.08 -5.71
CA LEU A 69 4.54 -6.34 -6.55
C LEU A 69 4.44 -6.72 -8.02
N TYR A 70 4.34 -8.02 -8.32
CA TYR A 70 4.16 -8.50 -9.69
C TYR A 70 2.89 -7.91 -10.30
N PHE A 71 1.75 -7.98 -9.61
CA PHE A 71 0.51 -7.43 -10.14
C PHE A 71 0.49 -5.91 -10.28
N ALA A 72 1.21 -5.20 -9.42
CA ALA A 72 1.34 -3.75 -9.50
C ALA A 72 2.15 -3.32 -10.74
N ASN A 73 3.12 -4.14 -11.19
CA ASN A 73 4.03 -3.79 -12.28
C ASN A 73 3.71 -4.46 -13.62
N GLU A 74 3.03 -5.60 -13.65
CA GLU A 74 2.78 -6.37 -14.89
C GLU A 74 1.41 -6.05 -15.51
N PRO A 75 1.32 -5.52 -16.74
CA PRO A 75 0.05 -5.11 -17.35
C PRO A 75 -0.94 -6.26 -17.64
N ARG A 76 -0.49 -7.51 -17.70
CA ARG A 76 -1.35 -8.66 -18.05
C ARG A 76 -2.44 -8.91 -17.01
N VAL A 77 -3.69 -8.77 -17.43
CA VAL A 77 -4.87 -9.13 -16.62
C VAL A 77 -5.01 -10.66 -16.66
N GLN A 78 -4.77 -11.33 -15.55
CA GLN A 78 -5.08 -12.76 -15.46
C GLN A 78 -6.60 -12.97 -15.52
N ARG A 79 -7.05 -14.05 -16.17
CA ARG A 79 -8.47 -14.35 -16.43
C ARG A 79 -9.35 -14.41 -15.16
N GLY A 80 -8.78 -14.57 -13.97
CA GLY A 80 -9.48 -14.55 -12.67
C GLY A 80 -9.57 -13.18 -11.97
N ALA A 81 -9.05 -12.10 -12.57
CA ALA A 81 -8.92 -10.78 -11.95
C ALA A 81 -10.06 -9.78 -12.27
N ARG A 82 -11.12 -10.25 -12.95
CA ARG A 82 -12.04 -9.37 -13.69
C ARG A 82 -12.88 -8.46 -12.80
N HIS A 83 -13.31 -8.92 -11.62
CA HIS A 83 -14.16 -8.16 -10.68
C HIS A 83 -13.43 -7.03 -9.94
N TYR A 84 -12.11 -6.90 -10.09
CA TYR A 84 -11.28 -5.90 -9.42
C TYR A 84 -10.30 -5.22 -10.36
N HIS A 85 -10.55 -5.28 -11.67
CA HIS A 85 -9.72 -4.63 -12.69
C HIS A 85 -9.50 -3.13 -12.43
N ARG A 86 -10.53 -2.41 -11.94
CA ARG A 86 -10.42 -1.00 -11.54
C ARG A 86 -9.40 -0.77 -10.42
N ARG A 87 -9.28 -1.71 -9.47
CA ARG A 87 -8.30 -1.66 -8.37
C ARG A 87 -6.88 -1.74 -8.91
N TYR A 88 -6.65 -2.64 -9.88
CA TYR A 88 -5.35 -2.77 -10.54
C TYR A 88 -4.95 -1.53 -11.32
N HIS A 89 -5.90 -1.00 -12.08
CA HIS A 89 -5.68 0.20 -12.88
C HIS A 89 -5.33 1.42 -12.04
N TYR A 90 -5.96 1.59 -10.89
CA TYR A 90 -5.65 2.72 -10.02
C TYR A 90 -4.19 2.68 -9.55
N VAL A 91 -3.74 1.55 -9.00
CA VAL A 91 -2.36 1.39 -8.54
C VAL A 91 -1.36 1.58 -9.67
N ARG A 92 -1.60 0.96 -10.83
CA ARG A 92 -0.75 1.11 -12.02
C ARG A 92 -0.73 2.54 -12.53
N GLY A 93 -1.88 3.21 -12.54
CA GLY A 93 -1.99 4.61 -12.92
C GLY A 93 -1.14 5.51 -12.03
N SER A 94 -1.20 5.32 -10.71
CA SER A 94 -0.37 6.07 -9.77
C SER A 94 1.13 5.78 -9.92
N ILE A 95 1.53 4.56 -10.31
CA ILE A 95 2.93 4.26 -10.67
C ILE A 95 3.31 4.98 -11.97
N ALA A 96 2.47 4.91 -13.01
CA ALA A 96 2.73 5.53 -14.31
C ALA A 96 2.81 7.06 -14.23
N LEU A 97 2.03 7.68 -13.32
CA LEU A 97 2.08 9.11 -13.02
C LEU A 97 3.26 9.49 -12.11
N ALA A 98 4.14 8.55 -11.74
CA ALA A 98 5.24 8.76 -10.81
C ALA A 98 4.77 9.31 -9.44
N GLU A 99 3.52 9.02 -9.05
CA GLU A 99 2.99 9.39 -7.73
C GLU A 99 3.62 8.51 -6.64
N ILE A 100 3.79 7.22 -6.94
CA ILE A 100 4.31 6.20 -6.04
C ILE A 100 5.33 5.29 -6.73
N ARG A 101 6.18 4.64 -5.93
CA ARG A 101 7.08 3.56 -6.37
C ARG A 101 7.02 2.41 -5.41
N PHE A 102 6.65 1.22 -5.88
CA PHE A 102 6.70 0.01 -5.08
C PHE A 102 8.12 -0.56 -5.01
N LEU A 103 8.53 -0.94 -3.79
CA LEU A 103 9.80 -1.58 -3.50
C LEU A 103 9.56 -2.88 -2.73
N LYS A 104 10.35 -3.89 -3.04
CA LYS A 104 10.35 -5.15 -2.29
C LYS A 104 10.99 -4.89 -0.93
N LEU A 105 10.29 -5.31 0.12
CA LEU A 105 10.79 -5.33 1.49
C LEU A 105 11.03 -6.77 1.91
N HIS A 106 12.10 -7.02 2.67
CA HIS A 106 12.25 -8.33 3.29
C HIS A 106 11.15 -8.51 4.34
N THR A 107 10.59 -9.72 4.46
CA THR A 107 9.46 -9.95 5.39
C THR A 107 9.81 -9.58 6.83
N ASP A 108 11.06 -9.79 7.23
CA ASP A 108 11.56 -9.48 8.58
C ASP A 108 11.70 -7.97 8.86
N GLU A 109 11.69 -7.14 7.82
CA GLU A 109 11.76 -5.67 7.92
C GLU A 109 10.35 -5.03 7.81
N ASN A 110 9.31 -5.85 7.60
CA ASN A 110 7.95 -5.36 7.42
C ASN A 110 7.29 -4.96 8.75
N LEU A 111 7.52 -3.70 9.14
CA LEU A 111 6.91 -3.09 10.33
C LEU A 111 5.37 -3.17 10.35
N ALA A 112 4.73 -3.35 9.19
CA ALA A 112 3.27 -3.49 9.12
C ALA A 112 2.77 -4.93 9.37
N ASP A 113 3.65 -5.94 9.32
CA ASP A 113 3.26 -7.35 9.46
C ASP A 113 2.69 -7.69 10.85
N PRO A 114 3.28 -7.21 11.98
CA PRO A 114 2.66 -7.37 13.29
C PRO A 114 1.23 -6.81 13.37
N PHE A 115 0.96 -5.69 12.69
CA PHE A 115 -0.37 -5.07 12.65
C PHE A 115 -1.38 -5.83 11.76
N MET A 116 -0.92 -6.73 10.90
CA MET A 116 -1.78 -7.52 10.00
C MET A 116 -2.01 -8.95 10.47
N LYS A 117 -1.22 -9.43 11.45
CA LYS A 117 -1.43 -10.73 12.09
C LYS A 117 -2.47 -10.60 13.21
N ALA A 118 -3.32 -11.61 13.36
CA ALA A 118 -4.20 -11.70 14.52
C ALA A 118 -3.33 -11.93 15.76
N LEU A 119 -3.16 -10.89 16.58
CA LEU A 119 -2.46 -11.03 17.85
C LEU A 119 -3.34 -11.84 18.82
N PRO A 120 -2.77 -12.79 19.58
CA PRO A 120 -3.45 -13.33 20.77
C PRO A 120 -3.86 -12.17 21.69
N LYS A 121 -4.98 -12.30 22.42
CA LYS A 121 -5.58 -11.25 23.28
C LYS A 121 -4.64 -10.47 24.22
N ALA A 122 -3.39 -10.92 24.40
CA ALA A 122 -2.43 -10.40 25.36
C ALA A 122 -1.32 -9.50 24.77
N TYR A 123 -1.20 -9.35 23.45
CA TYR A 123 -0.13 -8.53 22.86
C TYR A 123 -0.72 -7.29 22.19
N LEU A 124 -0.68 -6.16 22.92
CA LEU A 124 -0.74 -4.83 22.31
C LEU A 124 0.71 -4.44 22.07
N ILE A 125 1.14 -4.42 20.82
CA ILE A 125 2.39 -3.81 20.41
C ILE A 125 1.98 -2.48 19.75
N CYS A 126 2.33 -1.37 20.38
CA CYS A 126 2.19 -0.03 19.81
C CYS A 126 3.08 0.11 18.56
#